data_AF-A0A3D4WTA7-F1
#
_entry.id   AF-A0A3D4WTA7-F1
#
_cell.length_a   1.000
_cell.length_b   1.000
_cell.length_c   1.000
_cell.angle_alpha   90.00
_cell.angle_beta   90.00
_cell.angle_gamma   90.00
#
_symmetry.space_group_name_H-M   'P 1'
#
loop_
_entity.id
_entity.type
_entity.pdbx_description
1 polymer ?
#
loop_
_entity_poly.entity_id
_entity_poly.type
_entity_poly.pdbx_seq_one_letter_code
_entity_poly.pdbx_strand_id
1 'polypeptide(L)'
;MKKVLYKPVGMVAGALAGAVAGVLFKQVWKLVADEDDAPNATDPDRGWSEILIAAALQGAIFAIVKAAVDRGGAQGVRQLTGSWPG
;
A
#
# COMPACT_ATOMS: atom_id res chain seq x y z
N MET A 1 -16.66 -5.00 -27.17
CA MET A 1 -17.10 -5.32 -25.79
C MET A 1 -15.93 -5.91 -24.97
N LYS A 2 -14.89 -5.11 -24.63
CA LYS A 2 -13.69 -5.57 -23.88
C LYS A 2 -13.44 -4.75 -22.60
N LYS A 3 -14.50 -4.29 -21.91
CA LYS A 3 -14.40 -3.45 -20.71
C LYS A 3 -14.67 -4.19 -19.38
N VAL A 4 -14.97 -5.49 -19.41
CA VAL A 4 -15.40 -6.24 -18.21
C VAL A 4 -14.27 -7.05 -17.56
N LEU A 5 -13.17 -7.32 -18.28
CA LEU A 5 -12.06 -8.14 -17.75
C LEU A 5 -10.99 -7.36 -16.96
N TYR A 6 -10.93 -6.02 -17.10
CA TYR A 6 -9.94 -5.19 -16.39
C TYR A 6 -10.31 -4.89 -14.93
N LYS A 7 -11.59 -4.97 -14.56
CA LYS A 7 -12.05 -4.73 -13.19
C LYS A 7 -11.56 -5.77 -12.17
N PRO A 8 -11.66 -7.09 -12.42
CA PRO A 8 -11.22 -8.08 -11.44
C PRO A 8 -9.70 -8.14 -11.27
N VAL A 9 -8.93 -7.95 -12.36
CA VAL A 9 -7.45 -7.98 -12.28
C VAL A 9 -6.92 -6.79 -11.47
N GLY A 10 -7.44 -5.59 -11.71
CA GLY A 10 -7.08 -4.41 -10.92
C GLY A 10 -7.47 -4.54 -9.45
N MET A 11 -8.60 -5.18 -9.15
CA MET A 11 -9.04 -5.44 -7.77
C MET A 11 -8.16 -6.46 -7.05
N VAL A 12 -7.80 -7.57 -7.72
CA VAL A 12 -6.90 -8.57 -7.15
C VAL A 12 -5.49 -8.01 -6.95
N ALA A 13 -4.97 -7.28 -7.94
CA ALA A 13 -3.68 -6.61 -7.83
C ALA A 13 -3.68 -5.57 -6.69
N GLY A 14 -4.77 -4.79 -6.57
CA GLY A 14 -4.96 -3.84 -5.47
C GLY A 14 -5.04 -4.51 -4.09
N ALA A 15 -5.73 -5.64 -3.98
CA ALA A 15 -5.81 -6.42 -2.74
C ALA A 15 -4.45 -7.01 -2.35
N LEU A 16 -3.70 -7.55 -3.30
CA LEU A 16 -2.34 -8.05 -3.08
C LEU A 16 -1.39 -6.91 -2.67
N ALA A 17 -1.47 -5.76 -3.34
CA ALA A 17 -0.70 -4.57 -2.97
C ALA A 17 -1.04 -4.10 -1.55
N GLY A 18 -2.32 -4.10 -1.17
CA GLY A 18 -2.77 -3.77 0.17
C GLY A 18 -2.25 -4.73 1.24
N ALA A 19 -2.26 -6.04 0.95
CA ALA A 19 -1.71 -7.05 1.86
C ALA A 19 -0.19 -6.87 2.06
N VAL A 20 0.56 -6.64 0.98
CA VAL A 20 2.00 -6.35 1.05
C VAL A 20 2.27 -5.07 1.84
N ALA A 21 1.49 -4.01 1.60
CA ALA A 21 1.61 -2.75 2.35
C ALA A 21 1.36 -2.96 3.85
N GLY A 22 0.36 -3.77 4.23
CA GLY A 22 0.08 -4.10 5.63
C GLY A 22 1.23 -4.83 6.32
N VAL A 23 1.86 -5.81 5.64
CA VAL A 23 3.03 -6.53 6.17
C VAL A 23 4.22 -5.59 6.35
N LEU A 24 4.52 -4.76 5.36
CA LEU A 24 5.60 -3.78 5.44
C LEU A 24 5.36 -2.76 6.55
N PHE A 25 4.13 -2.31 6.73
CA PHE A 25 3.76 -1.39 7.81
C PHE A 25 4.04 -2.01 9.18
N LYS A 26 3.59 -3.24 9.44
CA LYS A 26 3.89 -3.92 10.71
C LYS A 26 5.38 -4.03 10.98
N GLN A 27 6.17 -4.36 9.95
CA GLN A 27 7.60 -4.54 10.09
C GLN A 27 8.34 -3.21 10.36
N VAL A 28 7.94 -2.12 9.70
CA VAL A 28 8.47 -0.78 9.97
C VAL A 28 8.03 -0.29 11.35
N TRP A 29 6.78 -0.50 11.73
CA TRP A 29 6.29 -0.11 13.05
C TRP A 29 7.04 -0.81 14.17
N LYS A 30 7.22 -2.14 14.06
CA LYS A 30 7.99 -2.93 15.01
C LYS A 30 9.42 -2.41 15.21
N LEU A 31 10.04 -1.89 14.16
CA LEU A 31 11.38 -1.30 14.25
C LEU A 31 11.41 0.07 14.92
N VAL A 32 10.36 0.88 14.74
CA VAL A 32 10.33 2.28 15.21
C VAL A 32 9.74 2.39 16.63
N ALA A 33 8.71 1.61 16.93
CA ALA A 33 7.97 1.68 18.17
C ALA A 33 8.35 0.58 19.19
N ASP A 34 9.17 -0.40 18.79
CA ASP A 34 9.49 -1.61 19.58
C ASP A 34 8.23 -2.40 20.03
N GLU A 35 7.13 -2.21 19.30
CA GLU A 35 5.83 -2.84 19.54
C GLU A 35 5.44 -3.71 18.35
N ASP A 36 4.84 -4.87 18.62
CA ASP A 36 4.46 -5.83 17.56
C ASP A 36 3.34 -5.33 16.65
N ASP A 37 2.46 -4.44 17.14
CA ASP A 37 1.34 -3.90 16.39
C ASP A 37 1.22 -2.38 16.57
N ALA A 38 0.80 -1.70 15.50
CA ALA A 38 0.53 -0.27 15.54
C ALA A 38 -0.74 0.06 16.34
N PRO A 39 -0.78 1.21 17.03
CA PRO A 39 -1.93 1.64 17.79
C PRO A 39 -3.13 1.77 16.87
N ASN A 40 -4.28 1.32 17.36
CA ASN A 40 -5.51 1.45 16.61
C ASN A 40 -5.97 2.91 16.64
N ALA A 41 -6.56 3.41 15.56
CA ALA A 41 -6.97 4.81 15.49
C ALA A 41 -8.05 5.18 16.53
N THR A 42 -8.72 4.17 17.09
CA THR A 42 -9.75 4.30 18.12
C THR A 42 -9.29 3.84 19.50
N ASP A 43 -7.99 3.63 19.69
CA ASP A 43 -7.43 3.18 20.96
C ASP A 43 -7.54 4.31 22.02
N PRO A 44 -8.29 4.12 23.11
CA PRO A 44 -8.50 5.15 24.13
C PRO A 44 -7.27 5.40 25.00
N ASP A 45 -6.33 4.45 25.07
CA ASP A 45 -5.16 4.51 25.94
C ASP A 45 -3.95 5.18 25.25
N ARG A 46 -4.06 5.44 23.93
CA ARG A 46 -3.00 6.01 23.10
C ARG A 46 -3.21 7.50 22.85
N GLY A 47 -2.11 8.25 22.90
CA GLY A 47 -2.14 9.69 22.65
C GLY A 47 -2.39 10.05 21.18
N TRP A 48 -3.00 11.21 20.94
CA TRP A 48 -3.21 11.75 19.59
C TRP A 48 -1.93 11.79 18.74
N SER A 49 -0.80 12.20 19.34
CA SER A 49 0.48 12.27 18.63
C SER A 49 0.92 10.91 18.09
N GLU A 50 0.73 9.86 18.89
CA GLU A 50 1.14 8.50 18.53
C GLU A 50 0.26 7.93 17.41
N ILE A 51 -1.06 8.11 17.53
CA ILE A 51 -2.04 7.71 16.51
C ILE A 51 -1.75 8.41 15.17
N LEU A 52 -1.45 9.72 15.20
CA LEU A 52 -1.16 10.48 13.99
C LEU A 52 0.15 10.06 13.33
N ILE A 53 1.19 9.76 14.12
CA ILE A 53 2.47 9.25 13.59
C ILE A 53 2.27 7.86 12.98
N ALA A 54 1.52 6.97 13.63
CA ALA A 54 1.17 5.66 13.10
C ALA A 54 0.42 5.77 11.78
N ALA A 55 -0.61 6.62 11.72
CA ALA A 55 -1.39 6.84 10.51
C ALA A 55 -0.53 7.43 9.37
N ALA A 56 0.38 8.36 9.68
CA ALA A 56 1.28 8.94 8.69
C ALA A 56 2.25 7.90 8.12
N LEU A 57 2.85 7.04 8.97
CA LEU A 57 3.72 5.96 8.52
C LEU A 57 2.96 4.94 7.66
N GLN A 58 1.75 4.57 8.07
CA GLN A 58 0.91 3.66 7.28
C GLN A 58 0.59 4.26 5.90
N GLY A 59 0.21 5.53 5.85
CA GLY A 59 -0.07 6.26 4.61
C GLY A 59 1.15 6.35 3.69
N ALA A 60 2.32 6.64 4.26
CA ALA A 60 3.58 6.71 3.50
C ALA A 60 3.95 5.36 2.87
N ILE A 61 3.86 4.28 3.63
CA ILE A 61 4.16 2.93 3.13
C ILE A 61 3.17 2.53 2.03
N PHE A 62 1.88 2.79 2.24
CA PHE A 62 0.87 2.52 1.21
C PHE A 62 1.14 3.31 -0.08
N ALA A 63 1.48 4.59 0.04
CA ALA A 63 1.81 5.43 -1.11
C ALA A 63 3.04 4.91 -1.87
N ILE A 64 4.08 4.46 -1.16
CA ILE A 64 5.30 3.89 -1.76
C ILE A 64 4.95 2.60 -2.51
N VAL A 65 4.23 1.67 -1.87
CA VAL A 65 3.83 0.40 -2.49
C VAL A 65 2.99 0.64 -3.73
N LYS A 66 2.01 1.55 -3.65
CA LYS A 66 1.19 1.93 -4.79
C LYS A 66 2.04 2.49 -5.92
N ALA A 67 2.94 3.44 -5.65
CA ALA A 67 3.80 4.03 -6.65
C ALA A 67 4.72 2.99 -7.33
N ALA A 68 5.23 2.01 -6.56
CA ALA A 68 6.03 0.91 -7.08
C ALA A 68 5.21 0.00 -8.00
N VAL A 69 3.98 -0.35 -7.61
CA VAL A 69 3.07 -1.17 -8.43
C VAL A 69 2.64 -0.42 -9.69
N ASP A 70 2.26 0.85 -9.58
CA ASP A 70 1.85 1.68 -10.72
C ASP A 70 3.00 1.82 -11.73
N ARG A 71 4.23 2.08 -11.25
CA ARG A 71 5.41 2.19 -12.10
C ARG A 71 5.83 0.85 -12.70
N GLY A 72 5.77 -0.23 -11.93
CA GLY A 72 6.06 -1.59 -12.41
C GLY A 72 5.06 -2.04 -13.47
N GLY A 73 3.77 -1.76 -13.24
CA GLY A 73 2.70 -1.99 -14.22
C GLY A 73 2.92 -1.18 -15.49
N ALA A 74 3.29 0.10 -15.37
CA ALA A 74 3.58 0.95 -16.52
C ALA A 74 4.77 0.44 -17.35
N GLN A 75 5.83 -0.02 -16.69
CA GLN A 75 6.97 -0.65 -17.34
C GLN A 75 6.59 -1.98 -18.01
N GLY A 76 5.79 -2.82 -17.35
CA GLY A 76 5.32 -4.08 -17.90
C GLY A 76 4.48 -3.89 -19.16
N VAL A 77 3.56 -2.92 -19.15
CA VAL A 77 2.80 -2.56 -20.36
C VAL A 77 3.74 -2.06 -21.45
N ARG A 78 4.66 -1.14 -21.15
CA ARG A 78 5.65 -0.68 -22.14
C ARG A 78 6.47 -1.82 -22.73
N GLN A 79 6.86 -2.80 -21.91
CA GLN A 79 7.65 -3.94 -22.39
C GLN A 79 6.83 -4.87 -23.30
N LEU A 80 5.53 -4.98 -23.06
CA LEU A 80 4.62 -5.82 -23.85
C LEU A 80 4.08 -5.12 -25.11
N THR A 81 3.78 -3.82 -25.04
CA THR A 81 3.13 -3.06 -26.13
C THR A 81 4.07 -2.08 -26.82
N GLY A 82 5.27 -1.85 -26.30
CA GLY A 82 6.23 -0.85 -26.82
C GLY A 82 5.86 0.61 -26.49
N SER A 83 4.64 0.86 -26.00
CA SER A 83 4.11 2.19 -25.69
C SER A 83 3.96 2.41 -24.19
N TRP A 84 4.23 3.64 -23.73
CA TRP A 84 3.98 4.00 -22.34
C TRP A 84 2.47 4.09 -22.09
N PRO A 85 1.92 3.45 -21.04
CA PRO A 85 0.53 3.66 -20.65
C PRO A 85 0.39 5.03 -19.98
N GLY A 86 -0.18 5.98 -20.72
CA GLY A 86 -0.49 7.34 -20.29
C GLY A 86 -1.56 7.92 -21.21
#